data_AF-A0A818I8Z2-F1
#
_entry.id   AF-A0A818I8Z2-F1
#
_cell.length_a   1.000
_cell.length_b   1.000
_cell.length_c   1.000
_cell.angle_alpha   90.00
_cell.angle_beta   90.00
_cell.angle_gamma   90.00
#
_symmetry.space_group_name_H-M   'P 1'
#
loop_
_entity.id
_entity.type
_entity.pdbx_description
1 polymer ?
#
loop_
_entity_poly.entity_id
_entity_poly.type
_entity_poly.pdbx_seq_one_letter_code
_entity_poly.pdbx_strand_id
1 'polypeptide(L)' 'MREIVHIQVGQCGNQMGTKFWEVISDEHGIDPTGTYDGD' A
#
# COMPACT_ATOMS: atom_id res chain seq x y z
N MET A 1 -13.91 7.34 12.17
CA MET A 1 -12.78 6.82 11.37
C MET A 1 -11.53 6.98 12.22
N ARG A 2 -10.71 5.93 12.36
CA ARG A 2 -9.45 5.99 13.11
C ARG A 2 -8.31 5.74 12.14
N GLU A 3 -7.31 6.59 12.17
CA GLU A 3 -6.15 6.50 11.30
C GLU A 3 -5.03 5.70 11.97
N ILE A 4 -4.23 5.02 11.17
CA ILE A 4 -3.10 4.19 11.63
C ILE A 4 -1.87 4.61 10.81
N VAL A 5 -0.74 4.82 11.49
CA VAL A 5 0.55 5.06 10.85
C VAL A 5 1.34 3.76 10.82
N HIS A 6 1.73 3.29 9.63
CA HIS A 6 2.54 2.09 9.42
C HIS A 6 3.99 2.47 9.08
N ILE A 7 4.96 2.11 9.93
CA ILE A 7 6.39 2.41 9.72
C ILE A 7 7.13 1.12 9.35
N GLN A 8 7.79 1.14 8.19
CA GLN A 8 8.60 0.02 7.69
C GLN A 8 10.08 0.36 7.88
N VAL A 9 10.85 -0.58 8.45
CA VAL A 9 12.28 -0.37 8.75
C VAL A 9 13.10 -1.58 8.30
N GLY A 10 14.25 -1.32 7.69
CA GLY A 10 15.19 -2.34 7.23
C GLY A 10 14.82 -2.94 5.87
N GLN A 11 15.79 -3.59 5.23
CA GLN A 11 15.66 -4.08 3.86
C GLN A 11 14.61 -5.18 3.71
N CYS A 12 14.52 -6.11 4.66
CA CYS A 12 13.46 -7.12 4.71
C CYS A 12 12.07 -6.48 4.93
N GLY A 13 11.96 -5.56 5.89
CA GLY A 13 10.71 -4.86 6.22
C GLY A 13 10.16 -4.04 5.05
N ASN A 14 11.04 -3.36 4.32
CA ASN A 14 10.65 -2.58 3.14
C ASN A 14 10.13 -3.48 2.02
N GLN A 15 10.74 -4.64 1.75
CA GLN A 15 10.27 -5.57 0.71
C GLN A 15 8.87 -6.12 1.01
N MET A 16 8.65 -6.56 2.26
CA MET A 16 7.33 -7.02 2.70
C MET A 16 6.31 -5.88 2.63
N GLY A 17 6.74 -4.69 3.03
CA GLY A 17 5.96 -3.48 2.98
C GLY A 17 5.49 -3.06 1.60
N THR A 18 6.37 -3.17 0.59
CA THR A 18 6.02 -2.94 -0.81
C THR A 18 4.94 -3.91 -1.27
N LYS A 19 5.12 -5.22 -1.02
CA LYS A 19 4.12 -6.22 -1.41
C LYS A 19 2.79 -6.06 -0.70
N PHE A 20 2.81 -5.66 0.57
CA PHE A 20 1.59 -5.35 1.30
C PHE A 20 0.79 -4.22 0.63
N TRP A 21 1.44 -3.10 0.32
CA TRP A 21 0.74 -1.96 -0.30
C TRP A 21 0.36 -2.20 -1.75
N GLU A 22 1.13 -2.96 -2.53
CA GLU A 22 0.72 -3.41 -3.87
C GLU A 22 -0.63 -4.14 -3.81
N VAL A 23 -0.76 -5.14 -2.93
CA VAL A 23 -1.99 -5.93 -2.79
C VAL A 23 -3.18 -5.07 -2.32
N ILE A 24 -2.96 -4.20 -1.34
CA ILE A 24 -4.01 -3.31 -0.84
C ILE A 24 -4.46 -2.32 -1.94
N SER A 25 -3.53 -1.73 -2.67
CA SER A 25 -3.84 -0.81 -3.77
C SER A 25 -4.64 -1.50 -4.88
N ASP A 26 -4.22 -2.71 -5.28
CA ASP A 26 -4.92 -3.52 -6.27
C ASP A 26 -6.36 -3.86 -5.81
N GLU A 27 -6.53 -4.25 -4.54
CA GLU A 27 -7.85 -4.54 -3.95
C GLU A 27 -8.78 -3.33 -3.94
N HIS A 28 -8.23 -2.11 -3.79
CA HIS A 28 -8.98 -0.87 -3.69
C HIS A 28 -9.01 -0.07 -5.00
N GLY A 29 -8.53 -0.64 -6.11
CA GLY A 29 -8.56 0.00 -7.44
C GLY A 29 -7.69 1.26 -7.54
N ILE A 30 -6.57 1.32 -6.80
CA ILE A 30 -5.63 2.43 -6.86
C ILE A 30 -4.42 2.00 -7.69
N ASP A 31 -4.13 2.75 -8.74
CA ASP A 31 -3.00 2.48 -9.62
C ASP A 31 -1.65 2.87 -8.96
N PRO A 32 -0.51 2.47 -9.54
CA PRO A 32 0.81 2.82 -9.02
C PRO A 32 1.15 4.32 -9.06
N THR A 33 0.39 5.13 -9.80
CA THR A 33 0.52 6.59 -9.83
C THR A 33 -0.27 7.27 -8.70
N GLY A 34 -1.10 6.51 -7.97
CA GLY A 34 -1.98 6.98 -6.92
C GLY A 34 -3.36 7.41 -7.43
N THR A 35 -3.70 7.12 -8.68
CA THR A 35 -5.00 7.39 -9.28
C THR A 35 -5.97 6.26 -8.94
N TYR A 36 -7.17 6.60 -8.48
CA TYR A 36 -8.24 5.62 -8.28
C TYR A 36 -8.96 5.38 -9.61
N ASP A 37 -8.99 4.13 -10.06
CA ASP A 37 -9.55 3.69 -11.33
C ASP A 37 -10.82 2.82 -11.15
N GLY A 38 -11.43 2.80 -9.96
CA GLY A 38 -12.72 2.15 -9.76
C GLY A 38 -13.90 2.93 -10.37
N ASP A 39 -15.10 2.31 -10.38
CA ASP A 39 -16.36 3.01 -10.66
C ASP A 39 -16.68 4.08 -9.59
#